data_AF-A0A182YB49-F1
#
_entry.id   AF-A0A182YB49-F1
#
_cell.length_a   1.000
_cell.length_b   1.000
_cell.length_c   1.000
_cell.angle_alpha   90.00
_cell.angle_beta   90.00
_cell.angle_gamma   90.00
#
_symmetry.space_group_name_H-M   'P 1'
#
loop_
_entity.id
_entity.type
_entity.pdbx_description
1 polymer ?
#
loop_
_entity_poly.entity_id
_entity_poly.type
_entity_poly.pdbx_seq_one_letter_code
_entity_poly.pdbx_strand_id
1 'polypeptide(L)'
;MTNQERNMLRKSEFPDMARDALPIIENLIINRNKHDMAMDLIAEFVFRERRDEPRGAQFSKQTPQPRLTSIEEFQLVLVLCEFFSRPGPDATRNAVFLSLFGGSNARTSVLNKLISTAVSGSIAPLLCAAGTWMQQLGCTSPASLELAQCIVRDFVIFSKNSSEQLKSLPLVAPRFAANLMTAVTDLYLNGTAKSQLNPPPDLLLDVITDWVSENPSLCLASQQQLALPTGAIAMPVITPLAGLIRWCVLSLLVTDNQELYSKLHLAVLQSLLEATPPVTIPPTLQPINAQHLMLIVNTIQAEMECLTQRGQSLEEENLQSCLERFAQAVQVGLTSRCVFGNITQLMFRLEALPGKNKLLQIVINANKIS
;
A
#
# COMPACT_ATOMS: atom_id res chain seq x y z
N MET A 1 -1.38 -34.35 -10.72
CA MET A 1 -2.73 -34.29 -11.26
C MET A 1 -2.86 -35.36 -12.33
N THR A 2 -3.88 -36.19 -12.25
CA THR A 2 -4.15 -37.19 -13.28
C THR A 2 -4.90 -36.53 -14.44
N ASN A 3 -4.75 -37.03 -15.67
CA ASN A 3 -5.55 -36.55 -16.81
C ASN A 3 -7.07 -36.67 -16.56
N GLN A 4 -7.48 -37.54 -15.62
CA GLN A 4 -8.87 -37.69 -15.19
C GLN A 4 -9.37 -36.46 -14.43
N GLU A 5 -8.61 -35.91 -13.48
CA GLU A 5 -8.99 -34.69 -12.73
C GLU A 5 -9.23 -33.50 -13.67
N ARG A 6 -8.34 -33.30 -14.65
CA ARG A 6 -8.51 -32.29 -15.70
C ARG A 6 -9.78 -32.48 -16.53
N ASN A 7 -10.06 -33.73 -16.91
CA ASN A 7 -11.23 -34.04 -17.72
C ASN A 7 -12.54 -33.89 -16.93
N MET A 8 -12.52 -34.05 -15.60
CA MET A 8 -13.66 -33.74 -14.75
C MET A 8 -13.90 -32.23 -14.68
N LEU A 9 -12.85 -31.43 -14.40
CA LEU A 9 -12.98 -29.97 -14.35
C LEU A 9 -13.48 -29.36 -15.67
N ARG A 10 -13.09 -29.92 -16.82
CA ARG A 10 -13.56 -29.48 -18.14
C ARG A 10 -15.04 -29.77 -18.42
N LYS A 11 -15.67 -30.68 -17.67
CA LYS A 11 -17.09 -31.01 -17.82
C LYS A 11 -18.00 -30.16 -16.94
N SER A 12 -17.44 -29.52 -15.91
CA SER A 12 -18.19 -28.62 -15.03
C SER A 12 -18.40 -27.26 -15.68
N GLU A 13 -19.56 -26.66 -15.42
CA GLU A 13 -19.83 -25.28 -15.83
C GLU A 13 -19.18 -24.27 -14.88
N PHE A 14 -19.09 -23.02 -15.32
CA PHE A 14 -18.62 -21.93 -14.47
C PHE A 14 -19.75 -21.48 -13.54
N PRO A 15 -19.53 -21.26 -12.22
CA PRO A 15 -18.24 -21.17 -11.52
C PRO A 15 -17.78 -22.46 -10.83
N ASP A 16 -18.52 -23.56 -10.95
CA ASP A 16 -18.25 -24.82 -10.24
C ASP A 16 -16.87 -25.38 -10.59
N MET A 17 -16.46 -25.26 -11.87
CA MET A 17 -15.12 -25.65 -12.30
C MET A 17 -14.00 -24.90 -11.54
N ALA A 18 -14.19 -23.62 -11.22
CA ALA A 18 -13.23 -22.84 -10.46
C ALA A 18 -13.25 -23.25 -8.98
N ARG A 19 -14.45 -23.48 -8.42
CA ARG A 19 -14.63 -23.96 -7.05
C ARG A 19 -13.92 -25.28 -6.81
N ASP A 20 -14.01 -26.22 -7.76
CA ASP A 20 -13.40 -27.54 -7.67
C ASP A 20 -11.89 -27.51 -7.96
N ALA A 21 -11.44 -26.56 -8.79
CA ALA A 21 -10.01 -26.41 -9.11
C ALA A 21 -9.19 -25.84 -7.95
N LEU A 22 -9.75 -24.92 -7.15
CA LEU A 22 -9.01 -24.21 -6.09
C LEU A 22 -8.36 -25.13 -5.03
N PRO A 23 -9.05 -26.15 -4.47
CA PRO A 23 -8.41 -27.11 -3.55
C PRO A 23 -7.29 -27.91 -4.20
N ILE A 24 -7.39 -28.22 -5.49
CA ILE A 24 -6.33 -28.92 -6.24
C ILE A 24 -5.12 -27.99 -6.39
N ILE A 25 -5.35 -26.73 -6.76
CA ILE A 25 -4.32 -25.70 -6.88
C ILE A 25 -3.60 -25.48 -5.55
N GLU A 26 -4.33 -25.37 -4.44
CA GLU A 26 -3.76 -25.25 -3.10
C GLU A 26 -2.82 -26.41 -2.79
N ASN A 27 -3.27 -27.65 -3.00
CA ASN A 27 -2.45 -28.85 -2.79
C ASN A 27 -1.20 -28.85 -3.67
N LEU A 28 -1.27 -28.35 -4.91
CA LEU A 28 -0.12 -28.25 -5.80
C LEU A 28 0.88 -27.17 -5.37
N ILE A 29 0.39 -26.03 -4.85
CA ILE A 29 1.23 -24.94 -4.36
C ILE A 29 1.98 -25.34 -3.09
N ILE A 30 1.32 -26.07 -2.18
CA ILE A 30 1.97 -26.64 -0.98
C ILE A 30 3.08 -27.62 -1.42
N ASN A 31 2.79 -28.44 -2.42
CA ASN A 31 3.73 -29.41 -3.00
C ASN A 31 4.63 -28.75 -4.07
N ARG A 32 5.55 -27.88 -3.62
CA ARG A 32 6.51 -27.00 -4.35
C ARG A 32 7.05 -27.43 -5.72
N ASN A 33 7.07 -28.72 -6.04
CA ASN A 33 7.57 -29.25 -7.30
C ASN A 33 6.56 -29.13 -8.46
N LYS A 34 5.37 -28.55 -8.22
CA LYS A 34 4.27 -28.49 -9.21
C LYS A 34 3.69 -27.09 -9.39
N HIS A 35 4.50 -26.05 -9.14
CA HIS A 35 4.05 -24.66 -9.27
C HIS A 35 3.58 -24.31 -10.70
N ASP A 36 4.32 -24.75 -11.73
CA ASP A 36 3.92 -24.53 -13.13
C ASP A 36 2.56 -25.16 -13.45
N MET A 37 2.31 -26.37 -12.92
CA MET A 37 1.01 -27.03 -13.07
C MET A 37 -0.10 -26.26 -12.36
N ALA A 38 0.18 -25.67 -11.19
CA ALA A 38 -0.78 -24.83 -10.48
C ALA A 38 -1.12 -23.58 -11.29
N MET A 39 -0.11 -22.92 -11.86
CA MET A 39 -0.33 -21.75 -12.73
C MET A 39 -1.13 -22.08 -13.98
N ASP A 40 -0.92 -23.26 -14.57
CA ASP A 40 -1.73 -23.75 -15.69
C ASP A 40 -3.20 -23.94 -15.32
N LEU A 41 -3.47 -24.46 -14.13
CA LEU A 41 -4.84 -24.64 -13.65
C LEU A 41 -5.50 -23.31 -13.31
N ILE A 42 -4.75 -22.37 -12.73
CA ILE A 42 -5.22 -21.02 -12.45
C ILE A 42 -5.63 -20.33 -13.77
N ALA A 43 -4.77 -20.38 -14.78
CA ALA A 43 -5.05 -19.81 -16.09
C ALA A 43 -6.28 -20.47 -16.74
N GLU A 44 -6.34 -21.80 -16.83
CA GLU A 44 -7.41 -22.52 -17.55
C GLU A 44 -8.75 -22.50 -16.81
N PHE A 45 -8.78 -22.83 -15.52
CA PHE A 45 -10.00 -23.15 -14.79
C PHE A 45 -10.49 -22.05 -13.85
N VAL A 46 -9.61 -21.15 -13.40
CA VAL A 46 -10.00 -20.03 -12.52
C VAL A 46 -10.29 -18.78 -13.35
N PHE A 47 -9.36 -18.35 -14.21
CA PHE A 47 -9.48 -17.10 -14.98
C PHE A 47 -9.86 -17.28 -16.45
N ARG A 48 -9.92 -18.52 -16.96
CA ARG A 48 -10.24 -18.86 -18.35
C ARG A 48 -9.35 -18.10 -19.37
N GLU A 49 -8.08 -17.92 -19.03
CA GLU A 49 -7.06 -17.30 -19.86
C GLU A 49 -6.70 -18.25 -21.03
N ARG A 50 -6.63 -17.71 -22.26
CA ARG A 50 -6.19 -18.50 -23.41
C ARG A 50 -4.66 -18.56 -23.42
N ARG A 51 -4.07 -19.75 -23.57
CA ARG A 51 -2.72 -19.83 -24.15
C ARG A 51 -2.87 -19.48 -25.63
N ASP A 52 -2.20 -18.43 -26.08
CA ASP A 52 -2.05 -18.23 -27.51
C ASP A 52 -1.32 -19.45 -28.08
N GLU A 53 -1.96 -20.15 -29.01
CA GLU A 53 -1.25 -21.08 -29.89
C GLU A 53 -0.14 -20.28 -30.61
N PRO A 54 1.05 -20.84 -30.83
CA PRO A 54 2.06 -20.19 -31.67
C PRO A 54 1.59 -20.25 -33.13
N ARG A 55 0.63 -19.41 -33.50
CA ARG A 55 0.29 -19.16 -34.90
C ARG A 55 1.28 -18.12 -35.40
N GLY A 56 1.98 -18.52 -36.47
CA GLY A 56 3.14 -17.82 -37.00
C GLY A 56 2.93 -16.32 -37.22
N ALA A 57 4.03 -15.60 -37.03
CA ALA A 57 4.31 -14.27 -37.53
C ALA A 57 3.32 -13.16 -37.14
N GLN A 58 3.50 -12.58 -35.95
CA GLN A 58 3.77 -11.14 -35.78
C GLN A 58 4.03 -10.82 -34.30
N PHE A 59 5.08 -10.01 -34.07
CA PHE A 59 5.53 -9.58 -32.76
C PHE A 59 4.47 -8.70 -32.07
N SER A 60 3.60 -9.31 -31.27
CA SER A 60 3.02 -8.62 -30.11
C SER A 60 2.96 -9.62 -28.96
N LYS A 61 3.76 -9.41 -27.92
CA LYS A 61 3.63 -10.11 -26.64
C LYS A 61 2.33 -9.62 -25.98
N GLN A 62 1.19 -10.12 -26.43
CA GLN A 62 -0.07 -9.87 -25.74
C GLN A 62 -0.09 -10.77 -24.51
N THR A 63 -0.22 -10.17 -23.34
CA THR A 63 -0.46 -10.89 -22.09
C THR A 63 -1.81 -11.61 -22.21
N PRO A 64 -1.91 -12.89 -21.83
CA PRO A 64 -3.18 -13.60 -21.79
C PRO A 64 -4.20 -12.82 -20.96
N GLN A 65 -5.32 -12.43 -21.57
CA GLN A 65 -6.40 -11.71 -20.89
C GLN A 65 -7.44 -12.71 -20.38
N PRO A 66 -7.97 -12.55 -19.14
CA PRO A 66 -9.12 -13.30 -18.67
C PRO A 66 -10.31 -13.13 -19.60
N ARG A 67 -11.03 -14.21 -19.87
CA ARG A 67 -12.25 -14.22 -20.71
C ARG A 67 -13.51 -14.37 -19.87
N LEU A 68 -13.56 -13.65 -18.75
CA LEU A 68 -14.70 -13.66 -17.86
C LEU A 68 -15.65 -12.52 -18.26
N THR A 69 -16.92 -12.84 -18.47
CA THR A 69 -17.98 -11.84 -18.51
C THR A 69 -18.15 -11.21 -17.12
N SER A 70 -18.80 -10.05 -17.02
CA SER A 70 -19.00 -9.38 -15.72
C SER A 70 -19.77 -10.24 -14.70
N ILE A 71 -20.67 -11.11 -15.17
CA ILE A 71 -21.41 -12.06 -14.32
C ILE A 71 -20.47 -13.16 -13.82
N GLU A 72 -19.64 -13.72 -14.69
CA GLU A 72 -18.65 -14.73 -14.31
C GLU A 72 -17.59 -14.16 -13.37
N GLU A 73 -17.12 -12.92 -13.56
CA GLU A 73 -16.24 -12.26 -12.60
C GLU A 73 -16.89 -12.15 -11.22
N PHE A 74 -18.18 -11.78 -11.16
CA PHE A 74 -18.91 -11.71 -9.91
C PHE A 74 -19.06 -13.08 -9.24
N GLN A 75 -19.44 -14.11 -10.00
CA GLN A 75 -19.51 -15.48 -9.50
C GLN A 75 -18.15 -15.98 -9.00
N LEU A 76 -17.06 -15.64 -9.69
CA LEU A 76 -15.70 -15.96 -9.27
C LEU A 76 -15.35 -15.30 -7.94
N VAL A 77 -15.67 -14.01 -7.79
CA VAL A 77 -15.45 -13.26 -6.56
C VAL A 77 -16.13 -13.97 -5.38
N LEU A 78 -17.37 -14.42 -5.53
CA LEU A 78 -18.08 -15.16 -4.48
C LEU A 78 -17.38 -16.49 -4.15
N VAL A 79 -16.95 -17.25 -5.16
CA VAL A 79 -16.19 -18.50 -4.96
C VAL A 79 -14.86 -18.25 -4.25
N LEU A 80 -14.15 -17.19 -4.60
CA LEU A 80 -12.89 -16.82 -3.94
C LEU A 80 -13.12 -16.36 -2.50
N CYS A 81 -14.15 -15.56 -2.23
CA CYS A 81 -14.55 -15.19 -0.87
C CYS A 81 -14.82 -16.43 -0.01
N GLU A 82 -15.60 -17.39 -0.52
CA GLU A 82 -15.89 -18.64 0.17
C GLU A 82 -14.60 -19.44 0.42
N PHE A 83 -13.77 -19.62 -0.62
CA PHE A 83 -12.52 -20.38 -0.54
C PHE A 83 -11.56 -19.81 0.50
N PHE A 84 -11.30 -18.51 0.47
CA PHE A 84 -10.37 -17.84 1.38
C PHE A 84 -10.89 -17.72 2.82
N SER A 85 -12.21 -17.82 3.02
CA SER A 85 -12.84 -17.83 4.35
C SER A 85 -12.70 -19.19 5.05
N ARG A 86 -12.28 -20.24 4.35
CA ARG A 86 -12.09 -21.57 4.94
C ARG A 86 -10.95 -21.54 5.99
N PRO A 87 -11.10 -22.29 7.09
CA PRO A 87 -10.05 -22.40 8.10
C PRO A 87 -8.83 -23.09 7.49
N GLY A 88 -7.64 -22.58 7.78
CA GLY A 88 -6.38 -23.11 7.26
C GLY A 88 -5.18 -22.22 7.57
N PRO A 89 -3.95 -22.69 7.31
CA PRO A 89 -2.74 -21.94 7.60
C PRO A 89 -2.61 -20.66 6.75
N ASP A 90 -2.28 -19.54 7.39
CA ASP A 90 -2.10 -18.25 6.70
C ASP A 90 -1.03 -18.30 5.62
N ALA A 91 0.07 -19.03 5.85
CA ALA A 91 1.14 -19.18 4.86
C ALA A 91 0.67 -19.85 3.56
N THR A 92 -0.21 -20.86 3.68
CA THR A 92 -0.83 -21.51 2.53
C THR A 92 -1.76 -20.54 1.81
N ARG A 93 -2.61 -19.84 2.57
CA ARG A 93 -3.53 -18.83 2.03
C ARG A 93 -2.80 -17.77 1.22
N ASN A 94 -1.72 -17.23 1.79
CA ASN A 94 -0.87 -16.23 1.17
C ASN A 94 -0.19 -16.76 -0.09
N ALA A 95 0.29 -18.01 -0.08
CA ALA A 95 0.90 -18.63 -1.26
C ALA A 95 -0.10 -18.79 -2.42
N VAL A 96 -1.33 -19.21 -2.12
CA VAL A 96 -2.40 -19.30 -3.12
C VAL A 96 -2.76 -17.91 -3.65
N PHE A 97 -2.96 -16.93 -2.76
CA PHE A 97 -3.29 -15.56 -3.16
C PHE A 97 -2.20 -14.93 -4.05
N LEU A 98 -0.93 -15.10 -3.68
CA LEU A 98 0.22 -14.66 -4.49
C LEU A 98 0.28 -15.37 -5.84
N SER A 99 -0.09 -16.65 -5.92
CA SER A 99 -0.13 -17.38 -7.20
C SER A 99 -1.28 -16.92 -8.10
N LEU A 100 -2.42 -16.56 -7.50
CA LEU A 100 -3.56 -16.01 -8.24
C LEU A 100 -3.25 -14.62 -8.81
N PHE A 101 -2.65 -13.71 -8.02
CA PHE A 101 -2.59 -12.29 -8.35
C PHE A 101 -1.19 -11.68 -8.45
N GLY A 102 -0.13 -12.41 -8.11
CA GLY A 102 1.23 -11.86 -8.02
C GLY A 102 1.99 -11.73 -9.36
N GLY A 103 1.52 -12.41 -10.43
CA GLY A 103 2.26 -12.52 -11.70
C GLY A 103 1.53 -12.02 -12.94
N SER A 104 0.30 -11.49 -12.82
CA SER A 104 -0.49 -11.07 -13.98
C SER A 104 -1.33 -9.82 -13.68
N ASN A 105 -1.01 -8.73 -14.38
CA ASN A 105 -1.82 -7.50 -14.37
C ASN A 105 -3.19 -7.70 -15.02
N ALA A 106 -3.39 -8.80 -15.76
CA ALA A 106 -4.66 -9.06 -16.43
C ALA A 106 -5.76 -9.47 -15.44
N ARG A 107 -5.39 -9.90 -14.22
CA ARG A 107 -6.31 -10.39 -13.18
C ARG A 107 -6.75 -9.29 -12.21
N THR A 108 -6.27 -8.05 -12.38
CA THR A 108 -6.50 -6.95 -11.44
C THR A 108 -7.98 -6.55 -11.34
N SER A 109 -8.76 -6.68 -12.42
CA SER A 109 -10.23 -6.46 -12.36
C SER A 109 -10.91 -7.33 -11.30
N VAL A 110 -10.63 -8.64 -11.33
CA VAL A 110 -11.18 -9.60 -10.36
C VAL A 110 -10.64 -9.32 -8.96
N LEU A 111 -9.33 -9.01 -8.83
CA LEU A 111 -8.72 -8.65 -7.56
C LEU A 111 -9.43 -7.46 -6.91
N ASN A 112 -9.61 -6.37 -7.66
CA ASN A 112 -10.23 -5.15 -7.18
C ASN A 112 -11.65 -5.41 -6.67
N LYS A 113 -12.47 -6.12 -7.44
CA LYS A 113 -13.83 -6.52 -7.03
C LYS A 113 -13.82 -7.43 -5.80
N LEU A 114 -12.86 -8.36 -5.74
CA LEU A 114 -12.69 -9.28 -4.61
C LEU A 114 -12.38 -8.53 -3.31
N ILE A 115 -11.44 -7.58 -3.36
CA ILE A 115 -11.07 -6.79 -2.18
C ILE A 115 -12.20 -5.85 -1.77
N SER A 116 -12.85 -5.15 -2.70
CA SER A 116 -14.01 -4.32 -2.38
C SER A 116 -15.14 -5.14 -1.74
N THR A 117 -15.38 -6.34 -2.23
CA THR A 117 -16.36 -7.27 -1.62
C THR A 117 -15.90 -7.71 -0.22
N ALA A 118 -14.63 -8.03 -0.04
CA ALA A 118 -14.09 -8.45 1.24
C ALA A 118 -14.02 -7.33 2.30
N VAL A 119 -13.80 -6.09 1.90
CA VAL A 119 -13.94 -4.92 2.79
C VAL A 119 -15.41 -4.82 3.21
N SER A 120 -16.34 -4.84 2.26
CA SER A 120 -17.79 -4.75 2.54
C SER A 120 -18.32 -5.90 3.41
N GLY A 121 -17.76 -7.10 3.24
CA GLY A 121 -18.11 -8.30 4.03
C GLY A 121 -17.22 -8.54 5.25
N SER A 122 -16.27 -7.64 5.53
CA SER A 122 -15.28 -7.78 6.62
C SER A 122 -14.58 -9.15 6.66
N ILE A 123 -14.19 -9.69 5.51
CA ILE A 123 -13.60 -11.03 5.37
C ILE A 123 -12.11 -11.00 5.76
N ALA A 124 -11.83 -11.05 7.07
CA ALA A 124 -10.49 -10.89 7.64
C ALA A 124 -9.40 -11.77 7.00
N PRO A 125 -9.60 -13.09 6.80
CA PRO A 125 -8.54 -13.95 6.25
C PRO A 125 -8.12 -13.54 4.83
N LEU A 126 -9.06 -13.06 4.02
CA LEU A 126 -8.81 -12.60 2.66
C LEU A 126 -8.11 -11.24 2.66
N LEU A 127 -8.55 -10.31 3.51
CA LEU A 127 -7.91 -9.00 3.65
C LEU A 127 -6.47 -9.12 4.18
N CYS A 128 -6.21 -10.03 5.12
CA CYS A 128 -4.84 -10.33 5.57
C CYS A 128 -3.95 -10.86 4.44
N ALA A 129 -4.50 -11.70 3.56
CA ALA A 129 -3.79 -12.19 2.38
C ALA A 129 -3.50 -11.07 1.37
N ALA A 130 -4.47 -10.17 1.15
CA ALA A 130 -4.30 -8.98 0.32
C ALA A 130 -3.21 -8.04 0.88
N GLY A 131 -3.19 -7.83 2.21
CA GLY A 131 -2.13 -7.07 2.87
C GLY A 131 -0.75 -7.68 2.65
N THR A 132 -0.62 -9.01 2.77
CA THR A 132 0.62 -9.72 2.46
C THR A 132 1.02 -9.58 1.00
N TRP A 133 0.06 -9.69 0.07
CA TRP A 133 0.28 -9.48 -1.36
C TRP A 133 0.80 -8.07 -1.67
N MET A 134 0.17 -7.01 -1.15
CA MET A 134 0.64 -5.62 -1.33
C MET A 134 2.08 -5.45 -0.83
N GLN A 135 2.42 -6.08 0.30
CA GLN A 135 3.77 -6.01 0.84
C GLN A 135 4.80 -6.76 -0.02
N GLN A 136 4.44 -7.93 -0.55
CA GLN A 136 5.34 -8.71 -1.41
C GLN A 136 5.51 -8.13 -2.82
N LEU A 137 4.52 -7.42 -3.37
CA LEU A 137 4.66 -6.73 -4.65
C LEU A 137 5.24 -5.31 -4.50
N GLY A 138 5.17 -4.75 -3.29
CA GLY A 138 5.46 -3.35 -3.01
C GLY A 138 4.18 -2.51 -3.02
N CYS A 139 3.98 -1.73 -1.96
CA CYS A 139 2.76 -0.92 -1.78
C CYS A 139 2.65 0.24 -2.78
N THR A 140 3.78 0.69 -3.34
CA THR A 140 3.85 1.74 -4.38
C THR A 140 3.97 1.16 -5.80
N SER A 141 3.82 -0.16 -5.96
CA SER A 141 3.77 -0.77 -7.30
C SER A 141 2.48 -0.39 -8.03
N PRO A 142 2.46 -0.37 -9.38
CA PRO A 142 1.26 -0.02 -10.15
C PRO A 142 0.01 -0.82 -9.74
N ALA A 143 0.15 -2.12 -9.46
CA ALA A 143 -0.96 -2.98 -9.05
C ALA A 143 -1.51 -2.60 -7.66
N SER A 144 -0.63 -2.30 -6.69
CA SER A 144 -1.04 -1.85 -5.36
C SER A 144 -1.70 -0.47 -5.41
N LEU A 145 -1.19 0.44 -6.25
CA LEU A 145 -1.78 1.76 -6.46
C LEU A 145 -3.15 1.67 -7.13
N GLU A 146 -3.31 0.81 -8.14
CA GLU A 146 -4.62 0.56 -8.79
C GLU A 146 -5.64 0.01 -7.80
N LEU A 147 -5.24 -0.95 -6.95
CA LEU A 147 -6.11 -1.47 -5.88
C LEU A 147 -6.52 -0.36 -4.90
N ALA A 148 -5.57 0.45 -4.44
CA ALA A 148 -5.84 1.57 -3.53
C ALA A 148 -6.80 2.60 -4.17
N GLN A 149 -6.59 2.95 -5.45
CA GLN A 149 -7.50 3.81 -6.19
C GLN A 149 -8.91 3.21 -6.28
N CYS A 150 -9.03 1.90 -6.49
CA CYS A 150 -10.33 1.22 -6.53
C CYS A 150 -11.06 1.33 -5.19
N ILE A 151 -10.37 1.10 -4.07
CA ILE A 151 -10.96 1.21 -2.73
C ILE A 151 -11.38 2.64 -2.43
N VAL A 152 -10.54 3.64 -2.74
CA VAL A 152 -10.91 5.05 -2.56
C VAL A 152 -12.14 5.39 -3.42
N ARG A 153 -12.16 4.96 -4.67
CA ARG A 153 -13.30 5.21 -5.56
C ARG A 153 -14.59 4.59 -5.01
N ASP A 154 -14.54 3.33 -4.62
CA ASP A 154 -15.72 2.56 -4.22
C ASP A 154 -16.27 3.01 -2.85
N PHE A 155 -15.41 3.33 -1.87
CA PHE A 155 -15.82 3.61 -0.50
C PHE A 155 -15.75 5.08 -0.07
N VAL A 156 -15.05 5.92 -0.83
CA VAL A 156 -14.92 7.35 -0.51
C VAL A 156 -15.60 8.22 -1.55
N ILE A 157 -15.38 7.98 -2.85
CA ILE A 157 -15.92 8.86 -3.90
C ILE A 157 -17.38 8.52 -4.21
N PHE A 158 -17.71 7.23 -4.37
CA PHE A 158 -19.08 6.82 -4.67
C PHE A 158 -19.97 6.68 -3.44
N SER A 159 -19.39 6.62 -2.24
CA SER A 159 -20.14 6.60 -1.00
C SER A 159 -20.40 8.02 -0.49
N LYS A 160 -21.62 8.33 -0.07
CA LYS A 160 -21.95 9.65 0.51
C LYS A 160 -21.37 9.85 1.90
N ASN A 161 -21.11 8.75 2.61
CA ASN A 161 -20.49 8.70 3.95
C ASN A 161 -19.46 7.57 3.97
N SER A 162 -18.46 7.64 4.84
CA SER A 162 -17.53 6.53 5.03
C SER A 162 -18.29 5.30 5.50
N SER A 163 -18.08 4.16 4.84
CA SER A 163 -18.70 2.92 5.29
C SER A 163 -18.13 2.51 6.65
N GLU A 164 -18.99 2.03 7.54
CA GLU A 164 -18.56 1.50 8.85
C GLU A 164 -17.54 0.36 8.67
N GLN A 165 -17.66 -0.39 7.59
CA GLN A 165 -16.70 -1.44 7.23
C GLN A 165 -15.32 -0.88 6.91
N LEU A 166 -15.23 0.23 6.15
CA LEU A 166 -13.95 0.90 5.92
C LEU A 166 -13.39 1.43 7.24
N LYS A 167 -14.19 2.10 8.08
CA LYS A 167 -13.75 2.57 9.40
C LYS A 167 -13.19 1.44 10.28
N SER A 168 -13.86 0.29 10.30
CA SER A 168 -13.46 -0.90 11.07
C SER A 168 -12.27 -1.68 10.50
N LEU A 169 -11.78 -1.33 9.31
CA LEU A 169 -10.74 -2.08 8.60
C LEU A 169 -9.45 -2.32 9.42
N PRO A 170 -8.93 -1.36 10.22
CA PRO A 170 -7.78 -1.60 11.08
C PRO A 170 -7.98 -2.72 12.11
N LEU A 171 -9.21 -2.93 12.59
CA LEU A 171 -9.54 -3.98 13.54
C LEU A 171 -9.62 -5.36 12.86
N VAL A 172 -10.09 -5.38 11.62
CA VAL A 172 -10.30 -6.60 10.83
C VAL A 172 -8.99 -7.10 10.21
N ALA A 173 -8.20 -6.20 9.62
CA ALA A 173 -6.97 -6.53 8.90
C ALA A 173 -5.93 -5.39 9.02
N PRO A 174 -5.25 -5.25 10.18
CA PRO A 174 -4.39 -4.11 10.47
C PRO A 174 -3.24 -3.93 9.46
N ARG A 175 -2.63 -5.03 9.02
CA ARG A 175 -1.57 -4.99 7.98
C ARG A 175 -2.09 -4.44 6.66
N PHE A 176 -3.28 -4.87 6.24
CA PHE A 176 -3.88 -4.40 5.00
C PHE A 176 -4.22 -2.91 5.10
N ALA A 177 -4.78 -2.46 6.22
CA ALA A 177 -5.03 -1.03 6.47
C ALA A 177 -3.72 -0.21 6.41
N ALA A 178 -2.64 -0.66 7.05
CA ALA A 178 -1.35 0.01 7.00
C ALA A 178 -0.75 0.07 5.58
N ASN A 179 -0.80 -1.04 4.83
CA ASN A 179 -0.31 -1.09 3.46
C ASN A 179 -1.18 -0.27 2.49
N LEU A 180 -2.49 -0.22 2.73
CA LEU A 180 -3.42 0.64 2.02
C LEU A 180 -3.09 2.12 2.28
N MET A 181 -2.84 2.52 3.53
CA MET A 181 -2.37 3.88 3.83
C MET A 181 -1.06 4.21 3.10
N THR A 182 -0.10 3.27 3.05
CA THR A 182 1.15 3.48 2.27
C THR A 182 0.86 3.71 0.79
N ALA A 183 -0.01 2.91 0.17
CA ALA A 183 -0.38 3.06 -1.23
C ALA A 183 -1.16 4.37 -1.49
N VAL A 184 -2.14 4.67 -0.64
CA VAL A 184 -2.98 5.88 -0.74
C VAL A 184 -2.17 7.15 -0.57
N THR A 185 -1.23 7.17 0.39
CA THR A 185 -0.37 8.34 0.55
C THR A 185 0.49 8.59 -0.68
N ASP A 186 0.87 7.55 -1.43
CA ASP A 186 1.60 7.67 -2.70
C ASP A 186 0.72 8.18 -3.87
N LEU A 187 -0.61 8.06 -3.79
CA LEU A 187 -1.55 8.60 -4.78
C LEU A 187 -1.77 10.11 -4.66
N TYR A 188 -1.73 10.64 -3.44
CA TYR A 188 -2.09 12.03 -3.13
C TYR A 188 -0.92 12.81 -2.55
N LEU A 189 -0.82 14.10 -2.88
CA LEU A 189 0.26 15.00 -2.48
C LEU A 189 1.67 14.45 -2.79
N ASN A 190 1.78 13.58 -3.80
CA ASN A 190 3.04 12.99 -4.24
C ASN A 190 3.56 13.79 -5.43
N GLY A 191 4.11 14.97 -5.13
CA GLY A 191 4.61 15.89 -6.15
C GLY A 191 5.89 15.36 -6.79
N THR A 192 5.81 14.93 -8.04
CA THR A 192 6.96 14.98 -8.95
C THR A 192 7.09 16.40 -9.48
N ALA A 193 8.29 16.88 -9.80
CA ALA A 193 8.58 18.28 -10.16
C ALA A 193 7.77 18.89 -11.33
N LYS A 194 6.85 18.15 -11.95
CA LYS A 194 5.97 18.58 -13.05
C LYS A 194 4.48 18.36 -12.79
N SER A 195 4.09 17.72 -11.69
CA SER A 195 2.69 17.42 -11.38
C SER A 195 2.17 18.32 -10.28
N GLN A 196 0.97 18.85 -10.46
CA GLN A 196 0.25 19.57 -9.42
C GLN A 196 0.05 18.66 -8.19
N LEU A 197 0.25 19.23 -7.00
CA LEU A 197 -0.04 18.57 -5.74
C LEU A 197 -1.57 18.48 -5.55
N ASN A 198 -2.09 17.26 -5.64
CA ASN A 198 -3.52 17.00 -5.44
C ASN A 198 -3.77 16.47 -4.02
N PRO A 199 -4.56 17.16 -3.18
CA PRO A 199 -4.91 16.67 -1.85
C PRO A 199 -5.82 15.43 -1.93
N PRO A 200 -5.77 14.54 -0.92
CA PRO A 200 -6.76 13.47 -0.79
C PRO A 200 -8.18 14.03 -0.57
N PRO A 201 -9.24 13.28 -0.94
CA PRO A 201 -10.61 13.65 -0.59
C PRO A 201 -10.79 13.80 0.94
N ASP A 202 -11.59 14.77 1.38
CA ASP A 202 -11.78 15.06 2.81
C ASP A 202 -12.24 13.84 3.61
N LEU A 203 -13.15 13.04 3.06
CA LEU A 203 -13.64 11.82 3.71
C LEU A 203 -12.54 10.76 3.87
N LEU A 204 -11.59 10.67 2.93
CA LEU A 204 -10.44 9.78 3.05
C LEU A 204 -9.48 10.26 4.13
N LEU A 205 -9.23 11.57 4.17
CA LEU A 205 -8.40 12.20 5.19
C LEU A 205 -8.99 11.98 6.59
N ASP A 206 -10.30 12.17 6.75
CA ASP A 206 -11.04 11.94 7.99
C ASP A 206 -10.88 10.50 8.49
N VAL A 207 -11.17 9.51 7.63
CA VAL A 207 -11.04 8.08 7.96
C VAL A 207 -9.62 7.71 8.38
N ILE A 208 -8.60 8.14 7.63
CA ILE A 208 -7.20 7.85 7.97
C ILE A 208 -6.78 8.56 9.26
N THR A 209 -7.27 9.79 9.48
CA THR A 209 -6.99 10.53 10.72
C THR A 209 -7.56 9.80 11.92
N ASP A 210 -8.79 9.29 11.83
CA ASP A 210 -9.40 8.50 12.89
C ASP A 210 -8.63 7.20 13.12
N TRP A 211 -8.26 6.46 12.07
CA TRP A 211 -7.46 5.24 12.19
C TRP A 211 -6.15 5.45 12.97
N VAL A 212 -5.39 6.49 12.62
CA VAL A 212 -4.08 6.76 13.22
C VAL A 212 -4.23 7.34 14.63
N SER A 213 -5.23 8.18 14.86
CA SER A 213 -5.46 8.79 16.18
C SER A 213 -6.02 7.83 17.21
N GLU A 214 -6.85 6.85 16.80
CA GLU A 214 -7.38 5.82 17.69
C GLU A 214 -6.38 4.69 17.98
N ASN A 215 -5.52 4.37 17.01
CA ASN A 215 -4.51 3.33 17.16
C ASN A 215 -3.16 3.75 16.54
N PRO A 216 -2.31 4.46 17.30
CA PRO A 216 -1.03 4.93 16.78
C PRO A 216 -0.08 3.79 16.36
N SER A 217 -0.21 2.59 16.94
CA SER A 217 0.58 1.40 16.58
C SER A 217 0.22 0.82 15.20
N LEU A 218 -0.92 1.19 14.62
CA LEU A 218 -1.38 0.72 13.31
C LEU A 218 -0.34 0.96 12.20
N CYS A 219 0.35 2.11 12.25
CA CYS A 219 1.39 2.47 11.29
C CYS A 219 2.56 1.45 11.25
N LEU A 220 2.73 0.62 12.27
CA LEU A 220 3.76 -0.40 12.36
C LEU A 220 3.24 -1.80 12.01
N ALA A 221 1.94 -1.97 11.76
CA ALA A 221 1.34 -3.27 11.49
C ALA A 221 1.98 -3.98 10.27
N SER A 222 2.48 -3.22 9.29
CA SER A 222 3.22 -3.74 8.14
C SER A 222 4.52 -4.45 8.52
N GLN A 223 5.12 -4.12 9.67
CA GLN A 223 6.40 -4.68 10.13
C GLN A 223 6.23 -6.02 10.87
N GLN A 224 5.01 -6.41 11.22
CA GLN A 224 4.75 -7.71 11.83
C GLN A 224 5.22 -8.84 10.89
N GLN A 225 5.65 -9.97 11.45
CA GLN A 225 6.14 -11.11 10.68
C GLN A 225 5.11 -11.59 9.66
N LEU A 226 5.55 -11.80 8.42
CA LEU A 226 4.70 -12.33 7.36
C LEU A 226 4.64 -13.86 7.43
N ALA A 227 3.44 -14.41 7.35
CA ALA A 227 3.25 -15.82 7.09
C ALA A 227 3.50 -16.10 5.61
N LEU A 228 4.76 -16.27 5.23
CA LEU A 228 5.14 -16.61 3.85
C LEU A 228 5.38 -18.12 3.71
N PRO A 229 5.20 -18.69 2.51
CA PRO A 229 5.65 -20.05 2.24
C PRO A 229 7.16 -20.17 2.49
N THR A 230 7.60 -21.32 3.03
CA THR A 230 9.02 -21.56 3.39
C THR A 230 9.97 -21.20 2.25
N GLY A 231 11.10 -20.57 2.52
CA GLY A 231 12.07 -20.19 1.49
C GLY A 231 11.67 -18.98 0.62
N ALA A 232 10.50 -18.37 0.83
CA ALA A 232 10.21 -17.05 0.29
C ALA A 232 11.00 -15.98 1.06
N ILE A 233 11.50 -14.98 0.34
CA ILE A 233 12.21 -13.84 0.90
C ILE A 233 11.21 -12.70 1.04
N ALA A 234 11.04 -12.19 2.26
CA ALA A 234 10.17 -11.06 2.49
C ALA A 234 10.75 -9.79 1.84
N MET A 235 9.93 -9.12 1.04
CA MET A 235 10.28 -7.79 0.53
C MET A 235 10.44 -6.75 1.65
N PRO A 236 11.29 -5.73 1.44
CA PRO A 236 11.45 -4.64 2.39
C PRO A 236 10.12 -3.98 2.75
N VAL A 237 9.92 -3.71 4.03
CA VAL A 237 8.68 -3.11 4.54
C VAL A 237 8.72 -1.60 4.33
N ILE A 238 7.62 -1.04 3.83
CA ILE A 238 7.39 0.41 3.78
C ILE A 238 6.17 0.73 4.64
N THR A 239 6.37 1.55 5.67
CA THR A 239 5.31 2.00 6.57
C THR A 239 4.61 3.26 5.99
N PRO A 240 3.37 3.55 6.38
CA PRO A 240 2.66 4.74 5.92
C PRO A 240 3.23 6.04 6.48
N LEU A 241 4.07 6.00 7.52
CA LEU A 241 4.50 7.19 8.27
C LEU A 241 5.12 8.28 7.39
N ALA A 242 6.03 7.92 6.48
CA ALA A 242 6.66 8.92 5.61
C ALA A 242 5.65 9.60 4.68
N GLY A 243 4.68 8.84 4.17
CA GLY A 243 3.60 9.36 3.33
C GLY A 243 2.62 10.25 4.11
N LEU A 244 2.29 9.88 5.35
CA LEU A 244 1.43 10.67 6.23
C LEU A 244 2.13 11.97 6.68
N ILE A 245 3.44 11.92 6.99
CA ILE A 245 4.24 13.13 7.23
C ILE A 245 4.18 14.03 5.99
N ARG A 246 4.37 13.46 4.79
CA ARG A 246 4.28 14.22 3.53
C ARG A 246 2.92 14.91 3.38
N TRP A 247 1.82 14.24 3.68
CA TRP A 247 0.48 14.84 3.68
C TRP A 247 0.38 16.03 4.64
N CYS A 248 0.78 15.84 5.90
CA CYS A 248 0.71 16.85 6.94
C CYS A 248 1.55 18.10 6.62
N VAL A 249 2.71 17.90 5.99
CA VAL A 249 3.65 18.95 5.60
C VAL A 249 3.15 19.69 4.36
N LEU A 250 2.87 18.98 3.26
CA LEU A 250 2.55 19.61 1.98
C LEU A 250 1.13 20.17 1.92
N SER A 251 0.21 19.73 2.79
CA SER A 251 -1.15 20.28 2.87
C SER A 251 -1.16 21.81 3.03
N LEU A 252 -0.21 22.36 3.78
CA LEU A 252 -0.09 23.81 4.03
C LEU A 252 0.18 24.63 2.76
N LEU A 253 0.66 23.98 1.69
CA LEU A 253 0.95 24.63 0.41
C LEU A 253 -0.23 24.55 -0.57
N VAL A 254 -1.28 23.78 -0.26
CA VAL A 254 -2.34 23.45 -1.22
C VAL A 254 -3.76 23.69 -0.71
N THR A 255 -3.98 23.75 0.60
CA THR A 255 -5.32 23.91 1.17
C THR A 255 -5.29 24.71 2.46
N ASP A 256 -6.31 25.52 2.69
CA ASP A 256 -6.52 26.24 3.95
C ASP A 256 -7.23 25.39 5.01
N ASN A 257 -7.82 24.24 4.62
CA ASN A 257 -8.48 23.33 5.55
C ASN A 257 -7.42 22.52 6.33
N GLN A 258 -6.94 23.09 7.42
CA GLN A 258 -5.80 22.56 8.19
C GLN A 258 -6.18 21.81 9.47
N GLU A 259 -7.45 21.80 9.86
CA GLU A 259 -7.88 21.18 11.12
C GLU A 259 -7.59 19.67 11.15
N LEU A 260 -8.06 18.94 10.14
CA LEU A 260 -7.84 17.50 10.02
C LEU A 260 -6.35 17.15 9.86
N TYR A 261 -5.59 17.92 9.06
CA TYR A 261 -4.15 17.70 8.92
C TYR A 261 -3.38 17.96 10.22
N SER A 262 -3.84 18.90 11.05
CA SER A 262 -3.22 19.16 12.36
C SER A 262 -3.50 18.00 13.32
N LYS A 263 -4.73 17.46 13.34
CA LYS A 263 -5.07 16.25 14.09
C LYS A 263 -4.26 15.04 13.62
N LEU A 264 -4.16 14.84 12.30
CA LEU A 264 -3.34 13.78 11.71
C LEU A 264 -1.87 13.94 12.05
N HIS A 265 -1.33 15.16 11.96
CA HIS A 265 0.08 15.43 12.31
C HIS A 265 0.38 15.06 13.75
N LEU A 266 -0.47 15.46 14.70
CA LEU A 266 -0.33 15.06 16.10
C LEU A 266 -0.37 13.52 16.25
N ALA A 267 -1.32 12.85 15.61
CA ALA A 267 -1.44 11.39 15.65
C ALA A 267 -0.19 10.69 15.07
N VAL A 268 0.37 11.21 13.98
CA VAL A 268 1.62 10.70 13.39
C VAL A 268 2.81 10.90 14.33
N LEU A 269 2.93 12.05 15.00
CA LEU A 269 3.97 12.27 16.00
C LEU A 269 3.83 11.33 17.20
N GLN A 270 2.60 11.07 17.65
CA GLN A 270 2.31 10.09 18.70
C GLN A 270 2.69 8.67 18.26
N SER A 271 2.34 8.27 17.02
CA SER A 271 2.78 7.01 16.43
C SER A 271 4.30 6.86 16.44
N LEU A 272 5.06 7.92 16.11
CA LEU A 272 6.52 7.89 16.14
C LEU A 272 7.08 7.72 17.57
N LEU A 273 6.47 8.39 18.55
CA LEU A 273 6.88 8.27 19.95
C LEU A 273 6.62 6.85 20.48
N GLU A 274 5.48 6.26 20.16
CA GLU A 274 5.12 4.89 20.55
C GLU A 274 5.93 3.83 19.79
N ALA A 275 6.34 4.13 18.55
CA ALA A 275 7.13 3.24 17.72
C ALA A 275 8.58 3.06 18.16
N THR A 276 9.02 3.74 19.24
CA THR A 276 10.40 3.76 19.70
C THR A 276 10.94 2.33 19.89
N PRO A 277 11.83 1.85 18.99
CA PRO A 277 12.28 0.48 19.07
C PRO A 277 13.28 0.30 20.23
N PRO A 278 13.30 -0.88 20.88
CA PRO A 278 14.40 -1.28 21.76
C PRO A 278 15.76 -1.04 21.09
N VAL A 279 16.77 -0.63 21.87
CA VAL A 279 18.14 -0.33 21.37
C VAL A 279 18.76 -1.52 20.62
N THR A 280 18.28 -2.73 20.91
CA THR A 280 18.76 -3.99 20.33
C THR A 280 18.18 -4.30 18.95
N ILE A 281 17.22 -3.51 18.45
CA ILE A 281 16.58 -3.76 17.15
C ILE A 281 17.52 -3.30 16.00
N PRO A 282 17.73 -4.15 14.97
CA PRO A 282 18.46 -3.77 13.77
C PRO A 282 17.91 -2.48 13.13
N PRO A 283 18.77 -1.56 12.66
CA PRO A 283 18.32 -0.32 12.01
C PRO A 283 17.35 -0.53 10.83
N THR A 284 17.44 -1.67 10.14
CA THR A 284 16.56 -2.04 9.01
C THR A 284 15.10 -2.32 9.41
N LEU A 285 14.81 -2.43 10.71
CA LEU A 285 13.46 -2.58 11.25
C LEU A 285 12.89 -1.25 11.79
N GLN A 286 13.62 -0.14 11.64
CA GLN A 286 13.06 1.17 11.90
C GLN A 286 12.05 1.55 10.81
N PRO A 287 10.95 2.23 11.14
CA PRO A 287 9.81 2.36 10.24
C PRO A 287 10.00 3.37 9.10
N ILE A 288 10.94 4.31 9.20
CA ILE A 288 11.16 5.37 8.19
C ILE A 288 12.57 5.30 7.62
N ASN A 289 12.67 5.14 6.30
CA ASN A 289 13.92 5.35 5.59
C ASN A 289 14.14 6.86 5.35
N ALA A 290 15.32 7.38 5.69
CA ALA A 290 15.73 8.77 5.48
C ALA A 290 15.54 9.22 4.02
N GLN A 291 15.66 8.32 3.04
CA GLN A 291 15.38 8.61 1.63
C GLN A 291 13.94 9.08 1.40
N HIS A 292 12.95 8.53 2.09
CA HIS A 292 11.57 8.97 1.95
C HIS A 292 11.36 10.38 2.50
N LEU A 293 12.09 10.77 3.55
CA LEU A 293 12.08 12.14 4.05
C LEU A 293 12.80 13.11 3.09
N MET A 294 13.88 12.67 2.44
CA MET A 294 14.53 13.46 1.38
C MET A 294 13.62 13.69 0.16
N LEU A 295 12.70 12.76 -0.15
CA LEU A 295 11.70 13.00 -1.20
C LEU A 295 10.76 14.16 -0.84
N ILE A 296 10.39 14.31 0.43
CA ILE A 296 9.60 15.46 0.91
C ILE A 296 10.38 16.76 0.71
N VAL A 297 11.69 16.77 1.03
CA VAL A 297 12.57 17.92 0.76
C VAL A 297 12.54 18.30 -0.72
N ASN A 298 12.68 17.32 -1.62
CA ASN A 298 12.63 17.58 -3.07
C ASN A 298 11.33 18.26 -3.48
N THR A 299 10.19 17.79 -2.95
CA THR A 299 8.88 18.36 -3.28
C THR A 299 8.74 19.79 -2.73
N ILE A 300 9.19 20.05 -1.50
CA ILE A 300 9.21 21.41 -0.95
C ILE A 300 10.07 22.35 -1.81
N GLN A 301 11.25 21.88 -2.24
CA GLN A 301 12.14 22.67 -3.11
C GLN A 301 11.49 23.00 -4.46
N ALA A 302 10.80 22.03 -5.08
CA ALA A 302 10.08 22.26 -6.33
C ALA A 302 8.94 23.29 -6.17
N GLU A 303 8.19 23.23 -5.07
CA GLU A 303 7.15 24.23 -4.78
C GLU A 303 7.74 25.62 -4.53
N MET A 304 8.87 25.71 -3.82
CA MET A 304 9.58 26.97 -3.62
C MET A 304 10.09 27.58 -4.94
N GLU A 305 10.61 26.76 -5.85
CA GLU A 305 10.99 27.20 -7.19
C GLU A 305 9.77 27.76 -7.95
N CYS A 306 8.61 27.10 -7.83
CA CYS A 306 7.37 27.58 -8.44
C CYS A 306 6.89 28.91 -7.84
N LEU A 307 6.93 29.07 -6.51
CA LEU A 307 6.61 30.33 -5.83
C LEU A 307 7.55 31.46 -6.28
N THR A 308 8.85 31.17 -6.38
CA THR A 308 9.86 32.15 -6.84
C THR A 308 9.59 32.57 -8.29
N GLN A 309 9.25 31.64 -9.18
CA GLN A 309 8.88 31.93 -10.57
C GLN A 309 7.61 32.79 -10.68
N ARG A 310 6.68 32.65 -9.73
CA ARG A 310 5.47 33.48 -9.62
C ARG A 310 5.73 34.84 -8.95
N GLY A 311 6.96 35.14 -8.54
CA GLY A 311 7.32 36.38 -7.85
C GLY A 311 6.83 36.44 -6.40
N GLN A 312 6.46 35.30 -5.81
CA GLN A 312 6.01 35.20 -4.42
C GLN A 312 7.20 35.10 -3.46
N SER A 313 6.99 35.55 -2.21
CA SER A 313 8.03 35.55 -1.18
C SER A 313 8.21 34.15 -0.60
N LEU A 314 9.45 33.73 -0.38
CA LEU A 314 9.78 32.53 0.40
C LEU A 314 9.56 32.71 1.91
N GLU A 315 9.06 33.87 2.33
CA GLU A 315 8.66 34.18 3.71
C GLU A 315 7.15 34.06 3.93
N GLU A 316 6.42 33.48 2.99
CA GLU A 316 5.01 33.16 3.18
C GLU A 316 4.80 32.30 4.43
N GLU A 317 3.82 32.68 5.25
CA GLU A 317 3.48 32.02 6.51
C GLU A 317 3.22 30.51 6.34
N ASN A 318 2.61 30.13 5.22
CA ASN A 318 2.34 28.75 4.86
C ASN A 318 3.62 27.93 4.61
N LEU A 319 4.61 28.50 3.92
CA LEU A 319 5.90 27.85 3.70
C LEU A 319 6.67 27.71 5.01
N GLN A 320 6.64 28.75 5.85
CA GLN A 320 7.26 28.70 7.17
C GLN A 320 6.63 27.63 8.07
N SER A 321 5.29 27.54 8.09
CA SER A 321 4.54 26.51 8.82
C SER A 321 4.82 25.11 8.28
N CYS A 322 4.97 24.98 6.95
CA CYS A 322 5.31 23.72 6.27
C CYS A 322 6.67 23.19 6.75
N LEU A 323 7.67 24.07 6.76
CA LEU A 323 9.01 23.77 7.27
C LEU A 323 9.01 23.46 8.76
N GLU A 324 8.18 24.12 9.58
CA GLU A 324 8.02 23.83 11.01
C GLU A 324 7.42 22.44 11.26
N ARG A 325 6.30 22.10 10.61
CA ARG A 325 5.72 20.75 10.72
C ARG A 325 6.70 19.67 10.30
N PHE A 326 7.45 19.91 9.22
CA PHE A 326 8.44 18.94 8.77
C PHE A 326 9.60 18.80 9.76
N ALA A 327 10.10 19.90 10.31
CA ALA A 327 11.13 19.89 11.34
C ALA A 327 10.68 19.12 12.60
N GLN A 328 9.42 19.30 13.05
CA GLN A 328 8.85 18.52 14.16
C GLN A 328 8.87 17.03 13.87
N ALA A 329 8.38 16.60 12.69
CA ALA A 329 8.33 15.20 12.30
C ALA A 329 9.74 14.56 12.21
N VAL A 330 10.71 15.29 11.63
CA VAL A 330 12.11 14.84 11.57
C VAL A 330 12.71 14.72 12.98
N GLN A 331 12.51 15.73 13.83
CA GLN A 331 13.04 15.74 15.19
C GLN A 331 12.48 14.58 16.02
N VAL A 332 11.17 14.39 16.00
CA VAL A 332 10.51 13.29 16.72
C VAL A 332 10.98 11.94 16.15
N GLY A 333 11.01 11.78 14.82
CA GLY A 333 11.48 10.55 14.19
C GLY A 333 12.93 10.19 14.56
N LEU A 334 13.84 11.16 14.63
CA LEU A 334 15.23 10.93 15.03
C LEU A 334 15.35 10.63 16.53
N THR A 335 14.66 11.40 17.38
CA THR A 335 14.70 11.23 18.84
C THR A 335 14.11 9.88 19.26
N SER A 336 13.05 9.44 18.59
CA SER A 336 12.40 8.13 18.78
C SER A 336 13.09 6.98 18.05
N ARG A 337 14.27 7.18 17.45
CA ARG A 337 15.02 6.14 16.72
C ARG A 337 14.17 5.43 15.64
N CYS A 338 13.31 6.20 14.98
CA CYS A 338 12.40 5.71 13.95
C CYS A 338 12.93 5.90 12.52
N VAL A 339 14.03 6.63 12.35
CA VAL A 339 14.62 6.98 11.04
C VAL A 339 15.95 6.27 10.83
N PHE A 340 16.05 5.45 9.78
CA PHE A 340 17.26 4.74 9.37
C PHE A 340 17.77 5.18 7.99
N GLY A 341 18.97 4.71 7.62
CA GLY A 341 19.60 5.01 6.33
C GLY A 341 20.58 6.18 6.42
N ASN A 342 20.69 6.98 5.36
CA ASN A 342 21.68 8.05 5.28
C ASN A 342 21.19 9.34 5.96
N ILE A 343 21.25 9.39 7.29
CA ILE A 343 20.82 10.55 8.10
C ILE A 343 21.70 11.78 7.80
N THR A 344 23.01 11.59 7.58
CA THR A 344 23.92 12.70 7.23
C THR A 344 23.49 13.38 5.93
N GLN A 345 23.14 12.60 4.91
CA GLN A 345 22.62 13.15 3.65
C GLN A 345 21.27 13.84 3.87
N LEU A 346 20.38 13.29 4.71
CA LEU A 346 19.14 13.98 5.06
C LEU A 346 19.41 15.35 5.68
N MET A 347 20.35 15.46 6.64
CA MET A 347 20.72 16.76 7.23
C MET A 347 21.23 17.74 6.17
N PHE A 348 22.12 17.30 5.27
CA PHE A 348 22.60 18.13 4.17
C PHE A 348 21.46 18.59 3.24
N ARG A 349 20.48 17.72 2.97
CA ARG A 349 19.30 18.10 2.17
C ARG A 349 18.42 19.13 2.89
N LEU A 350 18.27 19.03 4.21
CA LEU A 350 17.52 20.00 5.01
C LEU A 350 18.20 21.39 5.03
N GLU A 351 19.53 21.45 4.96
CA GLU A 351 20.27 22.73 4.85
C GLU A 351 20.00 23.48 3.56
N ALA A 352 19.61 22.77 2.49
CA ALA A 352 19.27 23.37 1.21
C ALA A 352 17.86 23.99 1.20
N LEU A 353 17.10 23.89 2.29
CA LEU A 353 15.84 24.60 2.51
C LEU A 353 16.12 26.00 3.11
N PRO A 354 15.16 26.95 3.06
CA PRO A 354 15.37 28.32 3.53
C PRO A 354 15.88 28.39 4.96
N GLY A 355 17.06 28.99 5.14
CA GLY A 355 17.78 29.02 6.42
C GLY A 355 17.14 29.88 7.52
N LYS A 356 16.04 30.60 7.23
CA LYS A 356 15.37 31.49 8.21
C LYS A 356 14.44 30.75 9.18
N ASN A 357 14.08 29.50 8.89
CA ASN A 357 13.22 28.72 9.76
C ASN A 357 13.96 28.28 11.04
N LYS A 358 13.65 28.92 12.18
CA LYS A 358 14.34 28.68 13.46
C LYS A 358 14.28 27.22 13.91
N LEU A 359 13.10 26.60 13.82
CA LEU A 359 12.91 25.23 14.29
C LEU A 359 13.74 24.24 13.45
N LEU A 360 13.68 24.37 12.12
CA LEU A 360 14.47 23.54 11.22
C LEU A 360 15.97 23.67 11.49
N GLN A 361 16.46 24.90 11.73
CA GLN A 361 17.87 25.13 12.08
C GLN A 361 18.26 24.45 13.41
N ILE A 362 17.38 24.46 14.42
CA ILE A 362 17.61 23.74 15.67
C ILE A 362 17.76 22.23 15.39
N VAL A 363 16.86 21.64 14.60
CA VAL A 363 16.90 20.21 14.26
C VAL A 363 18.17 19.84 13.51
N ILE A 364 18.56 20.64 12.50
CA ILE A 364 19.79 20.44 11.74
C ILE A 364 21.01 20.49 12.68
N ASN A 365 21.12 21.53 13.51
CA ASN A 365 22.28 21.72 14.38
C ASN A 365 22.38 20.65 15.48
N ALA A 366 21.26 20.13 15.98
CA ALA A 366 21.24 19.06 16.98
C ALA A 366 21.68 17.69 16.42
N ASN A 367 21.54 17.47 15.11
CA ASN A 367 21.77 16.18 14.46
C ASN A 367 22.95 16.18 13.46
N LYS A 368 23.67 17.30 13.35
CA LYS A 368 24.95 17.35 12.66
C LYS A 368 25.98 16.55 13.44
N ILE A 369 26.45 15.47 12.84
CA ILE A 369 27.65 14.77 13.31
C ILE A 369 28.83 15.68 12.94
N SER A 370 29.53 16.16 13.96
CA SER A 370 30.79 16.92 13.84
C SER A 370 31.89 16.11 13.18
#